data_AF-A0A534PNW6-F1
#
_entry.id   AF-A0A534PNW6-F1
#
_cell.length_a   1.000
_cell.length_b   1.000
_cell.length_c   1.000
_cell.angle_alpha   90.00
_cell.angle_beta   90.00
_cell.angle_gamma   90.00
#
_symmetry.space_group_name_H-M   'P 1'
#
loop_
_entity.id
_entity.type
_entity.pdbx_description
1 polymer ?
#
loop_
_entity_poly.entity_id
_entity_poly.type
_entity_poly.pdbx_seq_one_letter_code
_entity_poly.pdbx_strand_id
1 'polypeptide(L)'
;MKNNDRYWDCLDQAMEASHGGRTDEALAWLDEALRAHPDGAEAHNGRGEILWDDGRIEEALYEFETSLKADPKFITAHLNRAELLVEDMGEYERAVALCDELLAGHPELPRLDRGSEGEVYYLKAKAVFYLDDLEGALFLTRRAMKTSGEVPVYRAFDGQILFELGRFEEARRSLETATALDPESGHALYHLALVLERVGESEGSERAFEAANALDPQQYPLPVSVDLEFFNGAVSEAIDNLPRSIREYVEDVPVLVEDYPSDDLMDEESVSPQILGIYIGTPRTEAGPTHQPTDVTRVVLFKKNLEKICRDRDELIEQIQITLRHEIGHHLGLSEEDME
;
A
#
# COMPACT_ATOMS: atom_id res chain seq x y z
N MET A 1 33.03 -33.60 1.05
CA MET A 1 33.67 -32.52 1.83
C MET A 1 33.99 -31.33 0.93
N LYS A 2 34.99 -31.37 0.03
CA LYS A 2 35.37 -30.21 -0.81
C LYS A 2 34.26 -29.47 -1.58
N ASN A 3 33.23 -30.16 -2.08
CA ASN A 3 32.13 -29.52 -2.83
C ASN A 3 31.06 -28.90 -1.92
N ASN A 4 30.90 -29.41 -0.69
CA ASN A 4 29.96 -28.86 0.28
C ASN A 4 30.52 -27.58 0.90
N ASP A 5 31.81 -27.60 1.22
CA ASP A 5 32.50 -26.42 1.76
C ASP A 5 32.46 -25.26 0.74
N ARG A 6 32.70 -25.56 -0.55
CA ARG A 6 32.61 -24.57 -1.64
C ARG A 6 31.20 -23.97 -1.82
N TYR A 7 30.13 -24.72 -1.56
CA TYR A 7 28.76 -24.22 -1.72
C TYR A 7 28.47 -23.09 -0.74
N TRP A 8 28.73 -23.36 0.55
CA TRP A 8 28.52 -22.38 1.61
C TRP A 8 29.45 -21.18 1.45
N ASP A 9 30.71 -21.40 1.05
CA ASP A 9 31.62 -20.31 0.71
C ASP A 9 31.05 -19.41 -0.40
N CYS A 10 30.45 -20.00 -1.45
CA CYS A 10 29.84 -19.22 -2.53
C CYS A 10 28.59 -18.45 -2.07
N LEU A 11 27.76 -19.04 -1.19
CA LEU A 11 26.62 -18.35 -0.60
C LEU A 11 27.05 -17.14 0.24
N ASP A 12 28.08 -17.31 1.06
CA ASP A 12 28.62 -16.22 1.88
C ASP A 12 29.14 -15.07 1.00
N GLN A 13 29.86 -15.41 -0.09
CA GLN A 13 30.33 -14.41 -1.05
C GLN A 13 29.20 -13.72 -1.82
N ALA A 14 28.15 -14.47 -2.19
CA ALA A 14 26.96 -13.88 -2.82
C ALA A 14 26.29 -12.86 -1.89
N MET A 15 26.09 -13.22 -0.62
CA MET A 15 25.51 -12.34 0.38
C MET A 15 26.37 -11.09 0.61
N GLU A 16 27.70 -11.23 0.70
CA GLU A 16 28.63 -10.09 0.83
C GLU A 16 28.61 -9.18 -0.41
N ALA A 17 28.52 -9.74 -1.60
CA ALA A 17 28.39 -8.98 -2.84
C ALA A 17 27.06 -8.24 -2.91
N SER A 18 25.95 -8.89 -2.55
CA SER A 18 24.60 -8.31 -2.52
C SER A 18 24.53 -7.12 -1.55
N HIS A 19 24.98 -7.28 -0.30
CA HIS A 19 25.05 -6.17 0.67
C HIS A 19 25.93 -5.00 0.21
N GLY A 20 26.91 -5.26 -0.67
CA GLY A 20 27.75 -4.25 -1.28
C GLY A 20 27.17 -3.59 -2.54
N GLY A 21 25.93 -3.92 -2.94
CA GLY A 21 25.28 -3.43 -4.16
C GLY A 21 25.91 -3.99 -5.46
N ARG A 22 26.63 -5.10 -5.38
CA ARG A 22 27.32 -5.74 -6.52
C ARG A 22 26.49 -6.90 -7.06
N THR A 23 25.32 -6.58 -7.61
CA THR A 23 24.30 -7.54 -8.09
C THR A 23 24.87 -8.60 -9.03
N ASP A 24 25.59 -8.22 -10.08
CA ASP A 24 26.19 -9.16 -11.04
C ASP A 24 27.19 -10.13 -10.40
N GLU A 25 27.99 -9.63 -9.44
CA GLU A 25 28.97 -10.45 -8.72
C GLU A 25 28.25 -11.46 -7.81
N ALA A 26 27.19 -11.02 -7.13
CA ALA A 26 26.39 -11.87 -6.26
C ALA A 26 25.71 -13.00 -7.05
N LEU A 27 25.12 -12.69 -8.21
CA LEU A 27 24.54 -13.69 -9.12
C LEU A 27 25.60 -14.67 -9.64
N ALA A 28 26.81 -14.19 -9.97
CA ALA A 28 27.89 -15.07 -10.40
C ALA A 28 28.33 -16.06 -9.30
N TRP A 29 28.35 -15.64 -8.03
CA TRP A 29 28.61 -16.52 -6.90
C TRP A 29 27.49 -17.55 -6.69
N LEU A 30 26.23 -17.16 -6.87
CA LEU A 30 25.11 -18.11 -6.82
C LEU A 30 25.15 -19.13 -7.96
N ASP A 31 25.57 -18.72 -9.16
CA ASP A 31 25.80 -19.66 -10.26
C ASP A 31 26.91 -20.67 -9.95
N GLU A 32 27.97 -20.26 -9.24
CA GLU A 32 29.01 -21.19 -8.75
C GLU A 32 28.45 -22.14 -7.68
N ALA A 33 27.63 -21.64 -6.75
CA ALA A 33 26.97 -22.44 -5.73
C ALA A 33 26.06 -23.51 -6.36
N LEU A 34 25.21 -23.10 -7.30
CA LEU A 34 24.29 -23.99 -8.02
C LEU A 34 25.01 -24.97 -8.95
N ARG A 35 26.20 -24.61 -9.46
CA ARG A 35 27.05 -25.60 -10.17
C ARG A 35 27.62 -26.67 -9.23
N ALA A 36 27.85 -26.35 -7.97
CA ALA A 36 28.29 -27.31 -6.97
C ALA A 36 27.13 -28.18 -6.45
N HIS A 37 25.96 -27.57 -6.23
CA HIS A 37 24.71 -28.24 -5.79
C HIS A 37 23.49 -27.62 -6.52
N PRO A 38 23.03 -28.25 -7.61
CA PRO A 38 21.95 -27.71 -8.42
C PRO A 38 20.60 -27.60 -7.70
N ASP A 39 20.37 -28.42 -6.67
CA ASP A 39 19.14 -28.44 -5.88
C ASP A 39 19.33 -27.71 -4.53
N GLY A 40 20.18 -26.68 -4.49
CA GLY A 40 20.44 -25.89 -3.29
C GLY A 40 19.34 -24.87 -3.04
N ALA A 41 18.45 -25.13 -2.06
CA ALA A 41 17.32 -24.26 -1.76
C ALA A 41 17.78 -22.84 -1.35
N GLU A 42 18.82 -22.72 -0.52
CA GLU A 42 19.34 -21.42 -0.07
C GLU A 42 19.90 -20.60 -1.24
N ALA A 43 20.56 -21.24 -2.21
CA ALA A 43 21.07 -20.57 -3.40
C ALA A 43 19.95 -20.06 -4.30
N HIS A 44 18.90 -20.86 -4.51
CA HIS A 44 17.72 -20.42 -5.25
C HIS A 44 17.00 -19.27 -4.53
N ASN A 45 16.79 -19.37 -3.21
CA ASN A 45 16.18 -18.28 -2.46
C ASN A 45 17.00 -16.98 -2.53
N GLY A 46 18.31 -17.05 -2.28
CA GLY A 46 19.19 -15.88 -2.37
C GLY A 46 19.24 -15.29 -3.77
N ARG A 47 19.13 -16.12 -4.82
CA ARG A 47 18.98 -15.64 -6.20
C ARG A 47 17.65 -14.92 -6.39
N GLY A 48 16.57 -15.45 -5.85
CA GLY A 48 15.26 -14.82 -5.87
C GLY A 48 15.25 -13.45 -5.22
N GLU A 49 15.83 -13.32 -4.02
CA GLU A 49 15.95 -12.03 -3.30
C GLU A 49 16.71 -10.99 -4.14
N ILE A 50 17.87 -11.36 -4.69
CA ILE A 50 18.68 -10.43 -5.50
C ILE A 50 17.97 -10.02 -6.79
N LEU A 51 17.25 -10.96 -7.43
CA LEU A 51 16.47 -10.66 -8.62
C LEU A 51 15.27 -9.76 -8.29
N TRP A 52 14.68 -9.95 -7.11
CA TRP A 52 13.59 -9.12 -6.64
C TRP A 52 14.06 -7.68 -6.40
N ASP A 53 15.18 -7.50 -5.70
CA ASP A 53 15.80 -6.19 -5.48
C ASP A 53 16.18 -5.48 -6.80
N ASP A 54 16.50 -6.24 -7.85
CA ASP A 54 16.80 -5.75 -9.21
C ASP A 54 15.51 -5.48 -10.04
N GLY A 55 14.32 -5.70 -9.49
CA GLY A 55 13.04 -5.49 -10.15
C GLY A 55 12.65 -6.58 -11.15
N ARG A 56 13.34 -7.74 -11.16
CA ARG A 56 13.08 -8.88 -12.05
C ARG A 56 12.08 -9.83 -11.42
N ILE A 57 10.86 -9.34 -11.23
CA ILE A 57 9.79 -9.92 -10.40
C ILE A 57 9.45 -11.36 -10.79
N GLU A 58 9.22 -11.66 -12.07
CA GLU A 58 8.83 -13.01 -12.49
C GLU A 58 9.97 -14.02 -12.34
N GLU A 59 11.21 -13.58 -12.52
CA GLU A 59 12.39 -14.43 -12.32
C GLU A 59 12.61 -14.71 -10.84
N ALA A 60 12.40 -13.71 -9.97
CA ALA A 60 12.42 -13.90 -8.52
C ALA A 60 11.39 -14.94 -8.05
N LEU A 61 10.14 -14.85 -8.54
CA LEU A 61 9.10 -15.84 -8.23
C LEU A 61 9.53 -17.25 -8.66
N TYR A 62 10.07 -17.38 -9.88
CA TYR A 62 10.56 -18.67 -10.38
C TYR A 62 11.65 -19.27 -9.48
N GLU A 63 12.56 -18.44 -8.97
CA GLU A 63 13.61 -18.87 -8.06
C GLU A 63 13.07 -19.30 -6.69
N PHE A 64 12.13 -18.55 -6.10
CA PHE A 64 11.48 -18.97 -4.85
C PHE A 64 10.72 -20.29 -5.03
N GLU A 65 10.00 -20.48 -6.14
CA GLU A 65 9.35 -21.75 -6.44
C GLU A 65 10.35 -22.89 -6.65
N THR A 66 11.51 -22.60 -7.23
CA THR A 66 12.58 -23.60 -7.42
C THR A 66 13.23 -23.97 -6.09
N SER A 67 13.44 -23.00 -5.19
CA SER A 67 13.85 -23.25 -3.81
C SER A 67 12.86 -24.19 -3.10
N LEU A 68 11.56 -23.97 -3.24
CA LEU A 68 10.53 -24.80 -2.61
C LEU A 68 10.37 -26.18 -3.26
N LYS A 69 10.73 -26.35 -4.53
CA LYS A 69 10.84 -27.68 -5.17
C LYS A 69 12.01 -28.47 -4.60
N ALA A 70 13.12 -27.79 -4.29
CA ALA A 70 14.32 -28.39 -3.69
C ALA A 70 14.10 -28.75 -2.21
N ASP A 71 13.55 -27.82 -1.42
CA ASP A 71 13.13 -28.05 -0.04
C ASP A 71 11.74 -27.44 0.22
N PRO A 72 10.67 -28.26 0.21
CA PRO A 72 9.30 -27.79 0.51
C PRO A 72 9.11 -27.18 1.90
N LYS A 73 10.06 -27.40 2.81
CA LYS A 73 10.02 -26.91 4.20
C LYS A 73 10.93 -25.71 4.43
N PHE A 74 11.46 -25.10 3.36
CA PHE A 74 12.26 -23.91 3.48
C PHE A 74 11.39 -22.67 3.78
N ILE A 75 11.34 -22.28 5.05
CA ILE A 75 10.44 -21.23 5.56
C ILE A 75 10.67 -19.90 4.84
N THR A 76 11.93 -19.50 4.68
CA THR A 76 12.29 -18.20 4.09
C THR A 76 11.75 -18.06 2.66
N ALA A 77 11.86 -19.09 1.82
CA ALA A 77 11.29 -19.02 0.46
C ALA A 77 9.76 -18.96 0.43
N HIS A 78 9.07 -19.54 1.40
CA HIS A 78 7.61 -19.38 1.53
C HIS A 78 7.24 -17.94 1.90
N LEU A 79 7.97 -17.34 2.84
CA LEU A 79 7.75 -15.96 3.29
C LEU A 79 8.06 -14.95 2.17
N ASN A 80 9.23 -15.05 1.54
CA ASN A 80 9.62 -14.19 0.43
C ASN A 80 8.64 -14.31 -0.75
N ARG A 81 8.19 -15.53 -1.06
CA ARG A 81 7.17 -15.72 -2.09
C ARG A 81 5.84 -15.08 -1.69
N ALA A 82 5.39 -15.22 -0.45
CA ALA A 82 4.16 -14.59 0.02
C ALA A 82 4.25 -13.07 -0.04
N GLU A 83 5.40 -12.50 0.32
CA GLU A 83 5.63 -11.05 0.26
C GLU A 83 5.69 -10.53 -1.18
N LEU A 84 6.44 -11.19 -2.07
CA LEU A 84 6.49 -10.86 -3.51
C LEU A 84 5.10 -10.86 -4.16
N LEU A 85 4.25 -11.84 -3.80
CA LEU A 85 2.87 -11.92 -4.29
C LEU A 85 2.03 -10.71 -3.86
N VAL A 86 2.30 -10.15 -2.69
CA VAL A 86 1.57 -8.99 -2.15
C VAL A 86 2.13 -7.69 -2.71
N GLU A 87 3.44 -7.46 -2.61
CA GLU A 87 4.02 -6.13 -2.89
C GLU A 87 4.12 -5.80 -4.37
N ASP A 88 4.56 -6.75 -5.20
CA ASP A 88 4.94 -6.45 -6.59
C ASP A 88 4.00 -7.09 -7.62
N MET A 89 3.36 -8.22 -7.28
CA MET A 89 2.48 -8.90 -8.22
C MET A 89 1.00 -8.53 -8.06
N GLY A 90 0.60 -7.98 -6.90
CA GLY A 90 -0.80 -7.69 -6.60
C GLY A 90 -1.71 -8.93 -6.60
N GLU A 91 -1.14 -10.13 -6.41
CA GLU A 91 -1.86 -11.39 -6.43
C GLU A 91 -2.33 -11.78 -5.02
N TYR A 92 -3.16 -10.92 -4.45
CA TYR A 92 -3.54 -10.96 -3.04
C TYR A 92 -4.26 -12.27 -2.65
N GLU A 93 -5.16 -12.80 -3.48
CA GLU A 93 -5.84 -14.07 -3.19
C GLU A 93 -4.87 -15.26 -3.18
N ARG A 94 -3.85 -15.25 -4.04
CA ARG A 94 -2.80 -16.28 -4.04
C ARG A 94 -1.95 -16.18 -2.79
N ALA A 95 -1.62 -14.97 -2.34
CA ALA A 95 -0.91 -14.75 -1.08
C ALA A 95 -1.74 -15.24 0.13
N VAL A 96 -3.03 -14.89 0.18
CA VAL A 96 -3.96 -15.37 1.22
C VAL A 96 -4.01 -16.89 1.27
N ALA A 97 -4.16 -17.56 0.12
CA ALA A 97 -4.20 -19.02 0.05
C ALA A 97 -2.90 -19.66 0.54
N LEU A 98 -1.74 -19.12 0.14
CA LEU A 98 -0.43 -19.60 0.61
C LEU A 98 -0.29 -19.45 2.14
N CYS A 99 -0.63 -18.29 2.68
CA CYS A 99 -0.60 -18.05 4.12
C CYS A 99 -1.54 -19.00 4.88
N ASP A 100 -2.74 -19.29 4.34
CA ASP A 100 -3.68 -20.24 4.94
C ASP A 100 -3.14 -21.67 4.96
N GLU A 101 -2.47 -22.11 3.88
CA GLU A 101 -1.81 -23.41 3.84
C GLU A 101 -0.70 -23.54 4.90
N LEU A 102 0.15 -22.51 5.02
CA LEU A 102 1.23 -22.45 6.02
C LEU A 102 0.69 -22.50 7.45
N LEU A 103 -0.37 -21.73 7.75
CA LEU A 103 -1.01 -21.68 9.06
C LEU A 103 -1.80 -22.96 9.39
N ALA A 104 -2.28 -23.70 8.38
CA ALA A 104 -2.93 -24.99 8.59
C ALA A 104 -1.96 -26.07 9.10
N GLY A 105 -0.65 -25.89 8.90
CA GLY A 105 0.40 -26.75 9.47
C GLY A 105 0.40 -28.17 8.90
N HIS A 106 0.16 -28.32 7.59
CA HIS A 106 0.22 -29.61 6.91
C HIS A 106 1.62 -30.26 7.06
N PRO A 107 1.72 -31.61 7.16
CA PRO A 107 3.00 -32.29 7.40
C PRO A 107 4.10 -32.02 6.36
N GLU A 108 3.70 -31.63 5.15
CA GLU A 108 4.61 -31.38 4.02
C GLU A 108 5.10 -29.94 3.96
N LEU A 109 4.50 -29.06 4.75
CA LEU A 109 4.88 -27.66 4.91
C LEU A 109 5.82 -27.50 6.12
N PRO A 110 6.53 -26.36 6.20
CA PRO A 110 7.34 -26.10 7.36
C PRO A 110 6.51 -26.03 8.64
N ARG A 111 7.12 -26.45 9.75
CA ARG A 111 6.58 -26.14 11.07
C ARG A 111 7.02 -24.73 11.46
N LEU A 112 6.07 -23.82 11.56
CA LEU A 112 6.34 -22.43 11.95
C LEU A 112 6.68 -22.35 13.44
N ASP A 113 7.73 -21.59 13.76
CA ASP A 113 7.90 -21.05 15.10
C ASP A 113 7.03 -19.79 15.29
N ARG A 114 7.06 -19.19 16.48
CA ARG A 114 6.22 -18.03 16.78
C ARG A 114 6.56 -16.79 15.95
N GLY A 115 7.83 -16.61 15.58
CA GLY A 115 8.27 -15.49 14.74
C GLY A 115 7.68 -15.63 13.36
N SER A 116 7.97 -16.75 12.69
CA SER A 116 7.45 -17.01 11.33
C SER A 116 5.92 -17.11 11.30
N GLU A 117 5.27 -17.65 12.33
CA GLU A 117 3.80 -17.65 12.40
C GLU A 117 3.25 -16.21 12.49
N GLY A 118 3.90 -15.33 13.26
CA GLY A 118 3.56 -13.91 13.30
C GLY A 118 3.70 -13.23 11.94
N GLU A 119 4.80 -13.51 11.24
CA GLU A 119 5.09 -12.96 9.91
C GLU A 119 4.08 -13.44 8.86
N VAL A 120 3.67 -14.72 8.88
CA VAL A 120 2.60 -15.22 8.01
C VAL A 120 1.27 -14.52 8.29
N TYR A 121 0.91 -14.26 9.55
CA TYR A 121 -0.30 -13.46 9.85
C TYR A 121 -0.18 -12.03 9.32
N TYR A 122 1.00 -11.42 9.40
CA TYR A 122 1.24 -10.07 8.90
C TYR A 122 1.14 -10.01 7.37
N LEU A 123 1.80 -10.91 6.64
CA LEU A 123 1.71 -10.99 5.18
C LEU A 123 0.27 -11.26 4.73
N LYS A 124 -0.45 -12.14 5.45
CA LYS A 124 -1.88 -12.34 5.20
C LYS A 124 -2.69 -11.07 5.47
N ALA A 125 -2.37 -10.31 6.51
CA ALA A 125 -3.02 -9.04 6.82
C ALA A 125 -2.84 -8.01 5.70
N LYS A 126 -1.62 -7.89 5.15
CA LYS A 126 -1.35 -7.02 3.99
C LYS A 126 -2.18 -7.44 2.77
N ALA A 127 -2.21 -8.74 2.46
CA ALA A 127 -3.00 -9.25 1.34
C ALA A 127 -4.49 -8.94 1.48
N VAL A 128 -5.10 -9.16 2.65
CA VAL A 128 -6.53 -8.86 2.84
C VAL A 128 -6.84 -7.37 2.94
N PHE A 129 -5.87 -6.55 3.37
CA PHE A 129 -5.97 -5.09 3.32
C PHE A 129 -6.15 -4.60 1.87
N TYR A 130 -5.35 -5.10 0.93
CA TYR A 130 -5.50 -4.76 -0.48
C TYR A 130 -6.74 -5.39 -1.15
N LEU A 131 -7.36 -6.38 -0.51
CA LEU A 131 -8.68 -6.90 -0.88
C LEU A 131 -9.83 -6.12 -0.21
N ASP A 132 -9.54 -4.98 0.40
CA ASP A 132 -10.49 -4.08 1.07
C ASP A 132 -11.20 -4.70 2.30
N ASP A 133 -10.67 -5.79 2.87
CA ASP A 133 -11.12 -6.34 4.15
C ASP A 133 -10.29 -5.73 5.31
N LEU A 134 -10.56 -4.46 5.60
CA LEU A 134 -9.83 -3.69 6.62
C LEU A 134 -10.00 -4.28 8.04
N GLU A 135 -11.19 -4.78 8.40
CA GLU A 135 -11.42 -5.41 9.71
C GLU A 135 -10.70 -6.77 9.81
N GLY A 136 -10.68 -7.55 8.73
CA GLY A 136 -9.87 -8.77 8.62
C GLY A 136 -8.37 -8.48 8.74
N ALA A 137 -7.88 -7.44 8.06
CA ALA A 137 -6.50 -6.99 8.16
C ALA A 137 -6.14 -6.59 9.60
N LEU A 138 -7.02 -5.83 10.27
CA LEU A 138 -6.83 -5.39 11.66
C LEU A 138 -6.76 -6.59 12.62
N PHE A 139 -7.67 -7.56 12.44
CA PHE A 139 -7.68 -8.78 13.24
C PHE A 139 -6.37 -9.58 13.07
N LEU A 140 -5.92 -9.77 11.83
CA LEU A 140 -4.72 -10.54 11.53
C LEU A 140 -3.44 -9.85 12.02
N THR A 141 -3.32 -8.53 11.85
CA THR A 141 -2.18 -7.75 12.34
C THR A 141 -2.06 -7.84 13.87
N ARG A 142 -3.19 -7.75 14.59
CA ARG A 142 -3.20 -7.93 16.05
C ARG A 142 -2.89 -9.37 16.46
N ARG A 143 -3.26 -10.34 15.64
CA ARG A 143 -2.87 -11.75 15.85
C ARG A 143 -1.37 -11.95 15.64
N ALA A 144 -0.77 -11.31 14.64
CA ALA A 144 0.68 -11.31 14.42
C ALA A 144 1.43 -10.82 15.67
N MET A 145 1.02 -9.67 16.22
CA MET A 145 1.62 -9.10 17.44
C MET A 145 1.42 -10.01 18.67
N LYS A 146 0.24 -10.61 18.82
CA LYS A 146 -0.03 -11.54 19.93
C LYS A 146 0.83 -12.80 19.88
N THR A 147 1.14 -13.29 18.68
CA THR A 147 1.89 -14.52 18.46
C THR A 147 3.40 -14.32 18.62
N SER A 148 3.93 -13.25 18.03
CA SER A 148 5.38 -13.02 17.86
C SER A 148 5.96 -11.90 18.72
N GLY A 149 5.11 -11.03 19.29
CA GLY A 149 5.51 -9.88 20.09
C GLY A 149 5.26 -8.54 19.38
N GLU A 150 5.63 -7.45 20.07
CA GLU A 150 5.46 -6.09 19.59
C GLU A 150 6.55 -5.74 18.56
N VAL A 151 6.33 -6.13 17.30
CA VAL A 151 7.21 -5.78 16.18
C VAL A 151 6.82 -4.39 15.63
N PRO A 152 7.75 -3.45 15.43
CA PRO A 152 7.42 -2.07 15.02
C PRO A 152 6.59 -1.99 13.74
N VAL A 153 6.91 -2.79 12.72
CA VAL A 153 6.19 -2.80 11.44
C VAL A 153 4.74 -3.25 11.59
N TYR A 154 4.43 -4.18 12.51
CA TYR A 154 3.05 -4.60 12.77
C TYR A 154 2.25 -3.49 13.45
N ARG A 155 2.89 -2.70 14.31
CA ARG A 155 2.27 -1.51 14.94
C ARG A 155 2.01 -0.41 13.93
N ALA A 156 2.97 -0.15 13.03
CA ALA A 156 2.80 0.81 11.96
C ALA A 156 1.62 0.42 11.07
N PHE A 157 1.52 -0.86 10.71
CA PHE A 157 0.43 -1.36 9.87
C PHE A 157 -0.93 -1.39 10.58
N ASP A 158 -1.00 -1.76 11.87
CA ASP A 158 -2.23 -1.62 12.69
C ASP A 158 -2.69 -0.15 12.71
N GLY A 159 -1.76 0.79 12.81
CA GLY A 159 -2.00 2.22 12.70
C GLY A 159 -2.57 2.65 11.35
N GLN A 160 -1.98 2.19 10.25
CA GLN A 160 -2.47 2.45 8.89
C GLN A 160 -3.88 1.92 8.68
N ILE A 161 -4.16 0.67 9.06
CA ILE A 161 -5.48 0.06 8.94
C ILE A 161 -6.53 0.86 9.75
N LEU A 162 -6.18 1.24 10.98
CA LEU A 162 -7.06 2.06 11.82
C LEU A 162 -7.32 3.44 11.24
N PHE A 163 -6.34 4.02 10.54
CA PHE A 163 -6.53 5.27 9.81
C PHE A 163 -7.52 5.07 8.67
N GLU A 164 -7.36 4.03 7.83
CA GLU A 164 -8.31 3.73 6.75
C GLU A 164 -9.73 3.45 7.26
N LEU A 165 -9.87 2.87 8.46
CA LEU A 165 -11.15 2.68 9.15
C LEU A 165 -11.73 3.97 9.79
N GLY A 166 -11.09 5.13 9.64
CA GLY A 166 -11.51 6.38 10.28
C GLY A 166 -11.30 6.43 11.81
N ARG A 167 -10.64 5.44 12.41
CA ARG A 167 -10.43 5.30 13.87
C ARG A 167 -9.19 6.05 14.32
N PHE A 168 -9.16 7.37 14.08
CA PHE A 168 -7.95 8.21 14.19
C PHE A 168 -7.27 8.18 15.56
N GLU A 169 -8.00 8.18 16.67
CA GLU A 169 -7.39 8.14 18.02
C GLU A 169 -6.80 6.78 18.40
N GLU A 170 -7.27 5.69 17.78
CA GLU A 170 -6.64 4.38 17.90
C GLU A 170 -5.40 4.30 17.01
N ALA A 171 -5.51 4.79 15.78
CA ALA A 171 -4.40 4.88 14.83
C ALA A 171 -3.23 5.67 15.44
N ARG A 172 -3.51 6.83 16.03
CA ARG A 172 -2.53 7.70 16.71
C ARG A 172 -1.72 6.92 17.73
N ARG A 173 -2.39 6.22 18.65
CA ARG A 173 -1.72 5.46 19.72
C ARG A 173 -0.85 4.34 19.17
N SER A 174 -1.32 3.66 18.11
CA SER A 174 -0.54 2.58 17.49
C SER A 174 0.70 3.13 16.79
N LEU A 175 0.59 4.24 16.07
CA LEU A 175 1.68 4.89 15.35
C LEU A 175 2.68 5.59 16.28
N GLU A 176 2.22 6.23 17.36
CA GLU A 176 3.10 6.74 18.42
C GLU A 176 3.91 5.61 19.06
N THR A 177 3.30 4.43 19.24
CA THR A 177 4.02 3.24 19.71
C THR A 177 5.02 2.74 18.66
N ALA A 178 4.62 2.69 17.39
CA ALA A 178 5.49 2.25 16.29
C ALA A 178 6.74 3.12 16.17
N THR A 179 6.57 4.44 16.12
CA THR A 179 7.67 5.42 16.03
C THR A 179 8.54 5.46 17.29
N ALA A 180 8.00 5.12 18.46
CA ALA A 180 8.79 4.97 19.68
C ALA A 180 9.66 3.70 19.68
N LEU A 181 9.20 2.62 19.03
CA LEU A 181 9.96 1.37 18.88
C LEU A 181 10.99 1.46 17.75
N ASP A 182 10.63 2.13 16.66
CA ASP A 182 11.47 2.37 15.49
C ASP A 182 11.33 3.82 14.99
N PRO A 183 12.21 4.72 15.47
CA PRO A 183 12.21 6.12 15.05
C PRO A 183 12.64 6.35 13.60
N GLU A 184 13.19 5.35 12.92
CA GLU A 184 13.67 5.43 11.53
C GLU A 184 12.66 4.82 10.53
N SER A 185 11.45 4.49 10.99
CA SER A 185 10.36 4.05 10.12
C SER A 185 9.69 5.25 9.44
N GLY A 186 10.09 5.54 8.20
CA GLY A 186 9.47 6.59 7.36
C GLY A 186 7.97 6.36 7.18
N HIS A 187 7.55 5.10 6.97
CA HIS A 187 6.15 4.71 6.87
C HIS A 187 5.34 5.06 8.13
N ALA A 188 5.84 4.68 9.32
CA ALA A 188 5.15 4.97 10.57
C ALA A 188 5.05 6.49 10.84
N LEU A 189 6.12 7.24 10.53
CA LEU A 189 6.13 8.70 10.67
C LEU A 189 5.15 9.38 9.70
N TYR A 190 5.11 8.93 8.45
CA TYR A 190 4.19 9.45 7.44
C TYR A 190 2.73 9.22 7.84
N HIS A 191 2.36 7.98 8.23
CA HIS A 191 1.01 7.69 8.69
C HIS A 191 0.67 8.40 10.01
N LEU A 192 1.64 8.59 10.91
CA LEU A 192 1.43 9.41 12.10
C LEU A 192 1.10 10.86 11.73
N ALA A 193 1.80 11.42 10.74
CA ALA A 193 1.55 12.77 10.24
C ALA A 193 0.12 12.91 9.71
N LEU A 194 -0.34 11.95 8.89
CA LEU A 194 -1.72 11.90 8.38
C LEU A 194 -2.75 11.89 9.51
N VAL A 195 -2.55 11.03 10.51
CA VAL A 195 -3.45 10.95 11.67
C VAL A 195 -3.44 12.23 12.49
N LEU A 196 -2.28 12.85 12.70
CA LEU A 196 -2.15 14.10 13.45
C LEU A 196 -2.90 15.26 12.78
N GLU A 197 -2.97 15.31 11.44
CA GLU A 197 -3.84 16.26 10.75
C GLU A 197 -5.32 16.02 11.07
N ARG A 198 -5.75 14.75 11.05
CA ARG A 198 -7.14 14.37 11.30
C ARG A 198 -7.59 14.70 12.74
N VAL A 199 -6.69 14.62 13.71
CA VAL A 199 -7.00 14.98 15.11
C VAL A 199 -6.70 16.45 15.45
N GLY A 200 -6.28 17.27 14.48
CA GLY A 200 -6.07 18.71 14.65
C GLY A 200 -4.74 19.12 15.30
N GLU A 201 -3.74 18.25 15.31
CA GLU A 201 -2.41 18.46 15.91
C GLU A 201 -1.39 18.92 14.84
N SER A 202 -1.60 20.12 14.27
CA SER A 202 -0.87 20.59 13.08
C SER A 202 0.66 20.64 13.25
N GLU A 203 1.18 21.20 14.36
CA GLU A 203 2.63 21.24 14.63
C GLU A 203 3.24 19.83 14.82
N GLY A 204 2.43 18.88 15.27
CA GLY A 204 2.84 17.48 15.36
C GLY A 204 2.94 16.84 13.99
N SER A 205 1.94 17.08 13.15
CA SER A 205 1.88 16.57 11.79
C SER A 205 3.04 17.07 10.92
N GLU A 206 3.29 18.38 10.91
CA GLU A 206 4.39 18.98 10.12
C GLU A 206 5.74 18.34 10.48
N ARG A 207 6.03 18.20 11.77
CA ARG A 207 7.27 17.55 12.24
C ARG A 207 7.36 16.08 11.83
N ALA A 208 6.25 15.36 11.82
CA ALA A 208 6.21 13.95 11.43
C ALA A 208 6.40 13.79 9.91
N PHE A 209 5.81 14.67 9.08
CA PHE A 209 6.08 14.71 7.64
C PHE A 209 7.55 15.05 7.35
N GLU A 210 8.11 16.06 8.01
CA GLU A 210 9.53 16.41 7.88
C GLU A 210 10.45 15.26 8.26
N ALA A 211 10.13 14.52 9.32
CA ALA A 211 10.89 13.36 9.74
C ALA A 211 10.81 12.21 8.73
N ALA A 212 9.62 11.91 8.19
CA ALA A 212 9.46 10.91 7.13
C ALA A 212 10.22 11.31 5.85
N ASN A 213 10.08 12.58 5.44
CA ASN A 213 10.77 13.13 4.27
C ASN A 213 12.29 13.09 4.43
N ALA A 214 12.82 13.32 5.64
CA ALA A 214 14.26 13.27 5.87
C ALA A 214 14.86 11.86 5.71
N LEU A 215 14.05 10.80 5.87
CA LEU A 215 14.47 9.41 5.69
C LEU A 215 14.45 9.02 4.21
N ASP A 216 13.35 9.33 3.51
CA ASP A 216 13.24 9.14 2.07
C ASP A 216 12.42 10.28 1.43
N PRO A 217 13.09 11.31 0.87
CA PRO A 217 12.39 12.43 0.25
C PRO A 217 11.63 12.09 -1.02
N GLN A 218 11.98 10.99 -1.71
CA GLN A 218 11.31 10.58 -2.93
C GLN A 218 10.03 9.82 -2.61
N GLN A 219 10.07 8.96 -1.59
CA GLN A 219 8.91 8.20 -1.14
C GLN A 219 7.92 9.04 -0.31
N TYR A 220 8.43 9.96 0.52
CA TYR A 220 7.62 10.78 1.43
C TYR A 220 7.79 12.27 1.13
N PRO A 221 7.26 12.79 0.00
CA PRO A 221 7.35 14.21 -0.31
C PRO A 221 6.58 15.04 0.71
N LEU A 222 7.07 16.26 0.98
CA LEU A 222 6.33 17.21 1.82
C LEU A 222 5.06 17.66 1.11
N PRO A 223 3.90 17.68 1.79
CA PRO A 223 2.66 18.20 1.22
C PRO A 223 2.81 19.68 0.81
N VAL A 224 2.26 20.04 -0.34
CA VAL A 224 2.25 21.44 -0.81
C VAL A 224 1.00 22.13 -0.27
N SER A 225 1.15 23.23 0.46
CA SER A 225 -0.02 24.02 0.89
C SER A 225 -0.31 25.17 -0.07
N VAL A 226 -1.52 25.21 -0.60
CA VAL A 226 -2.05 26.31 -1.40
C VAL A 226 -3.20 27.01 -0.69
N ASP A 227 -3.40 28.29 -0.97
CA ASP A 227 -4.58 28.99 -0.47
C ASP A 227 -5.85 28.57 -1.24
N LEU A 228 -7.00 28.92 -0.68
CA LEU A 228 -8.30 28.55 -1.24
C LEU A 228 -8.59 29.25 -2.58
N GLU A 229 -8.05 30.45 -2.81
CA GLU A 229 -8.25 31.19 -4.06
C GLU A 229 -7.50 30.51 -5.20
N PHE A 230 -6.25 30.14 -4.97
CA PHE A 230 -5.43 29.37 -5.88
C PHE A 230 -6.07 28.02 -6.22
N PHE A 231 -6.52 27.28 -5.20
CA PHE A 231 -7.16 25.99 -5.39
C PHE A 231 -8.46 26.11 -6.22
N ASN A 232 -9.32 27.07 -5.91
CA ASN A 232 -10.54 27.31 -6.68
C ASN A 232 -10.25 27.72 -8.13
N GLY A 233 -9.16 28.46 -8.35
CA GLY A 233 -8.65 28.74 -9.70
C GLY A 233 -8.25 27.47 -10.45
N ALA A 234 -7.55 26.54 -9.78
CA ALA A 234 -7.20 25.24 -10.36
C ALA A 234 -8.43 24.38 -10.65
N VAL A 235 -9.43 24.34 -9.76
CA VAL A 235 -10.71 23.65 -9.99
C VAL A 235 -11.44 24.22 -11.22
N SER A 236 -11.51 25.54 -11.34
CA SER A 236 -12.16 26.20 -12.47
C SER A 236 -11.48 25.83 -13.80
N GLU A 237 -10.14 25.89 -13.82
CA GLU A 237 -9.36 25.51 -15.00
C GLU A 237 -9.46 24.02 -15.33
N ALA A 238 -9.51 23.15 -14.31
CA ALA A 238 -9.75 21.73 -14.49
C ALA A 238 -11.10 21.48 -15.18
N ILE A 239 -12.18 22.12 -14.74
CA ILE A 239 -13.50 22.02 -15.36
C ILE A 239 -13.49 22.53 -16.81
N ASP A 240 -12.80 23.65 -17.06
CA ASP A 240 -12.62 24.23 -18.40
C ASP A 240 -11.81 23.33 -19.34
N ASN A 241 -11.03 22.39 -18.81
CA ASN A 241 -10.24 21.44 -19.58
C ASN A 241 -10.95 20.08 -19.78
N LEU A 242 -12.04 19.80 -19.05
CA LEU A 242 -12.78 18.54 -19.18
C LEU A 242 -13.35 18.33 -20.60
N PRO A 243 -13.48 17.07 -21.07
CA PRO A 243 -14.22 16.77 -22.29
C PRO A 243 -15.63 17.38 -22.27
N ARG A 244 -16.11 17.84 -23.42
CA ARG A 244 -17.40 18.53 -23.51
C ARG A 244 -18.57 17.71 -22.95
N SER A 245 -18.55 16.39 -23.14
CA SER A 245 -19.53 15.44 -22.62
C SER A 245 -19.67 15.48 -21.10
N ILE A 246 -18.55 15.66 -20.38
CA ILE A 246 -18.50 15.71 -18.92
C ILE A 246 -18.72 17.15 -18.44
N ARG A 247 -18.13 18.14 -19.12
CA ARG A 247 -18.26 19.55 -18.75
C ARG A 247 -19.71 20.03 -18.74
N GLU A 248 -20.50 19.68 -19.75
CA GLU A 248 -21.93 20.01 -19.81
C GLU A 248 -22.73 19.39 -18.64
N TYR A 249 -22.21 18.33 -18.01
CA TYR A 249 -22.82 17.74 -16.81
C TYR A 249 -22.36 18.45 -15.52
N VAL A 250 -21.07 18.77 -15.42
CA VAL A 250 -20.49 19.48 -14.25
C VAL A 250 -21.04 20.89 -14.10
N GLU A 251 -21.35 21.59 -15.19
CA GLU A 251 -21.81 22.98 -15.17
C GLU A 251 -23.04 23.21 -14.26
N ASP A 252 -23.91 22.20 -14.13
CA ASP A 252 -25.11 22.25 -13.29
C ASP A 252 -24.95 21.57 -11.92
N VAL A 253 -23.77 20.98 -11.64
CA VAL A 253 -23.47 20.27 -10.39
C VAL A 253 -22.52 21.11 -9.52
N PRO A 254 -22.95 21.55 -8.33
CA PRO A 254 -22.07 22.22 -7.38
C PRO A 254 -20.81 21.39 -7.08
N VAL A 255 -19.64 21.99 -7.31
CA VAL A 255 -18.36 21.45 -6.85
C VAL A 255 -17.98 22.16 -5.56
N LEU A 256 -18.05 21.43 -4.45
CA LEU A 256 -17.66 21.89 -3.13
C LEU A 256 -16.20 21.54 -2.87
N VAL A 257 -15.53 22.37 -2.09
CA VAL A 257 -14.16 22.14 -1.65
C VAL A 257 -14.16 22.04 -0.14
N GLU A 258 -13.75 20.90 0.36
CA GLU A 258 -13.53 20.63 1.79
C GLU A 258 -12.07 20.23 1.99
N ASP A 259 -11.54 20.37 3.21
CA ASP A 259 -10.18 19.92 3.46
C ASP A 259 -10.10 18.39 3.41
N TYR A 260 -11.08 17.70 4.01
CA TYR A 260 -11.11 16.24 4.18
C TYR A 260 -12.55 15.71 4.19
N PRO A 261 -12.76 14.40 3.93
CA PRO A 261 -14.05 13.77 4.16
C PRO A 261 -14.43 13.83 5.66
N SER A 262 -15.72 14.03 5.93
CA SER A 262 -16.27 13.94 7.28
C SER A 262 -16.42 12.49 7.71
N ASP A 263 -16.48 12.25 9.03
CA ASP A 263 -16.68 10.91 9.58
C ASP A 263 -18.00 10.30 9.08
N ASP A 264 -19.09 11.08 9.08
CA ASP A 264 -20.39 10.66 8.55
C ASP A 264 -20.30 10.23 7.07
N LEU A 265 -19.54 10.97 6.25
CA LEU A 265 -19.38 10.66 4.83
C LEU A 265 -18.57 9.38 4.61
N MET A 266 -17.49 9.19 5.37
CA MET A 266 -16.68 7.97 5.31
C MET A 266 -17.50 6.73 5.71
N ASP A 267 -18.33 6.85 6.76
CA ASP A 267 -19.19 5.76 7.22
C ASP A 267 -20.33 5.45 6.23
N GLU A 268 -20.98 6.48 5.67
CA GLU A 268 -22.12 6.30 4.76
C GLU A 268 -21.70 5.75 3.40
N GLU A 269 -20.60 6.26 2.84
CA GLU A 269 -20.13 5.91 1.50
C GLU A 269 -19.06 4.81 1.52
N SER A 270 -18.60 4.39 2.71
CA SER A 270 -17.53 3.40 2.89
C SER A 270 -16.26 3.77 2.10
N VAL A 271 -15.83 5.04 2.21
CA VAL A 271 -14.69 5.58 1.47
C VAL A 271 -13.48 5.83 2.37
N SER A 272 -12.29 5.68 1.79
CA SER A 272 -11.02 5.98 2.46
C SER A 272 -10.96 7.46 2.90
N PRO A 273 -10.35 7.77 4.06
CA PRO A 273 -10.02 9.13 4.45
C PRO A 273 -9.12 9.88 3.46
N GLN A 274 -8.45 9.14 2.56
CA GLN A 274 -7.53 9.67 1.55
C GLN A 274 -8.18 9.93 0.19
N ILE A 275 -9.48 9.66 0.04
CA ILE A 275 -10.19 9.92 -1.23
C ILE A 275 -10.00 11.39 -1.67
N LEU A 276 -9.83 11.60 -2.98
CA LEU A 276 -9.50 12.92 -3.54
C LEU A 276 -10.75 13.76 -3.82
N GLY A 277 -11.86 13.09 -4.10
CA GLY A 277 -13.17 13.69 -4.24
C GLY A 277 -14.22 12.61 -4.39
N ILE A 278 -15.48 12.99 -4.21
CA ILE A 278 -16.62 12.07 -4.31
C ILE A 278 -17.80 12.76 -4.97
N TYR A 279 -18.51 12.05 -5.83
CA TYR A 279 -19.82 12.47 -6.32
C TYR A 279 -20.94 11.97 -5.40
N ILE A 280 -21.80 12.88 -4.94
CA ILE A 280 -22.96 12.58 -4.10
C ILE A 280 -24.23 12.93 -4.87
N GLY A 281 -25.07 11.93 -5.14
CA GLY A 281 -26.39 12.13 -5.75
C GLY A 281 -26.99 10.83 -6.29
N THR A 282 -28.31 10.83 -6.54
CA THR A 282 -29.02 9.65 -7.04
C THR A 282 -28.64 9.33 -8.50
N PRO A 283 -28.15 8.12 -8.82
CA PRO A 283 -27.88 7.69 -10.19
C PRO A 283 -29.11 7.81 -11.09
N ARG A 284 -28.93 8.34 -12.31
CA ARG A 284 -30.03 8.49 -13.28
C ARG A 284 -30.72 7.16 -13.64
N THR A 285 -30.02 6.04 -13.49
CA THR A 285 -30.54 4.68 -13.73
C THR A 285 -31.53 4.20 -12.67
N GLU A 286 -31.57 4.83 -11.49
CA GLU A 286 -32.39 4.42 -10.34
C GLU A 286 -33.49 5.42 -9.97
N ALA A 287 -33.60 6.53 -10.70
CA ALA A 287 -34.61 7.56 -10.47
C ALA A 287 -36.04 7.07 -10.81
N GLY A 288 -36.68 6.41 -9.85
CA GLY A 288 -38.10 6.08 -9.89
C GLY A 288 -38.99 7.32 -9.72
N PRO A 289 -40.26 7.30 -10.19
CA PRO A 289 -41.17 8.45 -10.19
C PRO A 289 -41.56 8.97 -8.79
N THR A 290 -41.14 8.29 -7.72
CA THR A 290 -41.47 8.60 -6.32
C THR A 290 -40.26 9.04 -5.49
N HIS A 291 -39.08 9.23 -6.09
CA HIS A 291 -37.91 9.68 -5.35
C HIS A 291 -38.12 11.13 -4.91
N GLN A 292 -38.18 11.37 -3.59
CA GLN A 292 -38.16 12.73 -3.06
C GLN A 292 -36.72 13.23 -3.15
N PRO A 293 -36.46 14.36 -3.84
CA PRO A 293 -35.11 14.90 -3.94
C PRO A 293 -34.74 15.54 -2.59
N THR A 294 -34.13 14.76 -1.71
CA THR A 294 -33.51 15.29 -0.48
C THR A 294 -32.02 15.58 -0.67
N ASP A 295 -31.36 14.90 -1.60
CA ASP A 295 -29.94 15.12 -1.88
C ASP A 295 -29.74 15.99 -3.11
N VAL A 296 -29.28 17.22 -2.87
CA VAL A 296 -28.79 18.08 -3.94
C VAL A 296 -27.52 17.44 -4.47
N THR A 297 -27.58 16.96 -5.72
CA THR A 297 -26.42 16.45 -6.46
C THR A 297 -25.24 17.40 -6.32
N ARG A 298 -24.07 16.89 -5.94
CA ARG A 298 -22.84 17.67 -5.76
C ARG A 298 -21.60 16.80 -5.94
N VAL A 299 -20.49 17.45 -6.25
CA VAL A 299 -19.16 16.86 -6.11
C VAL A 299 -18.47 17.52 -4.94
N VAL A 300 -17.76 16.76 -4.12
CA VAL A 300 -16.89 17.30 -3.06
C VAL A 300 -15.45 16.94 -3.40
N LEU A 301 -14.57 17.93 -3.48
CA LEU A 301 -13.13 17.74 -3.64
C LEU A 301 -12.42 17.96 -2.31
N PHE A 302 -11.47 17.08 -1.98
CA PHE A 302 -10.74 17.11 -0.71
C PHE A 302 -9.36 17.74 -0.88
N LYS A 303 -9.33 19.05 -0.64
CA LYS A 303 -8.17 19.92 -0.88
C LYS A 303 -6.90 19.39 -0.21
N LYS A 304 -6.95 19.01 1.06
CA LYS A 304 -5.76 18.56 1.78
C LYS A 304 -5.25 17.20 1.31
N ASN A 305 -6.09 16.38 0.69
CA ASN A 305 -5.66 15.11 0.11
C ASN A 305 -4.99 15.36 -1.26
N LEU A 306 -5.57 16.23 -2.09
CA LEU A 306 -4.98 16.66 -3.36
C LEU A 306 -3.62 17.36 -3.16
N GLU A 307 -3.49 18.21 -2.14
CA GLU A 307 -2.23 18.89 -1.75
C GLU A 307 -1.07 17.93 -1.42
N LYS A 308 -1.37 16.69 -1.00
CA LYS A 308 -0.35 15.70 -0.64
C LYS A 308 0.23 14.98 -1.85
N ILE A 309 -0.58 14.82 -2.91
CA ILE A 309 -0.20 14.03 -4.08
C ILE A 309 0.30 14.91 -5.25
N CYS A 310 0.10 16.23 -5.17
CA CYS A 310 0.48 17.17 -6.22
C CYS A 310 1.68 18.03 -5.79
N ARG A 311 2.65 18.22 -6.69
CA ARG A 311 3.88 18.99 -6.44
C ARG A 311 3.78 20.42 -6.94
N ASP A 312 2.96 20.65 -7.96
CA ASP A 312 2.76 21.95 -8.56
C ASP A 312 1.32 22.16 -9.06
N ARG A 313 1.08 23.32 -9.68
CA ARG A 313 -0.23 23.73 -10.16
C ARG A 313 -0.74 22.84 -11.29
N ASP A 314 0.15 22.44 -12.18
CA ASP A 314 -0.22 21.73 -13.40
C ASP A 314 -0.62 20.29 -13.01
N GLU A 315 0.14 19.65 -12.12
CA GLU A 315 -0.23 18.38 -11.51
C GLU A 315 -1.56 18.48 -10.73
N LEU A 316 -1.78 19.56 -9.97
CA LEU A 316 -3.04 19.77 -9.24
C LEU A 316 -4.25 19.85 -10.19
N ILE A 317 -4.11 20.60 -11.29
CA ILE A 317 -5.16 20.74 -12.30
C ILE A 317 -5.43 19.39 -12.97
N GLU A 318 -4.39 18.65 -13.32
CA GLU A 318 -4.50 17.33 -13.93
C GLU A 318 -5.20 16.33 -12.98
N GLN A 319 -4.79 16.29 -11.71
CA GLN A 319 -5.41 15.40 -10.73
C GLN A 319 -6.87 15.75 -10.46
N ILE A 320 -7.23 17.02 -10.35
CA ILE A 320 -8.64 17.43 -10.23
C ILE A 320 -9.43 16.97 -11.46
N GLN A 321 -8.89 17.10 -12.68
CA GLN A 321 -9.57 16.59 -13.89
C GLN A 321 -9.78 15.09 -13.83
N ILE A 322 -8.76 14.33 -13.43
CA ILE A 322 -8.85 12.87 -13.28
C ILE A 322 -9.94 12.51 -12.27
N THR A 323 -9.93 13.14 -11.09
CA THR A 323 -10.96 12.94 -10.06
C THR A 323 -12.35 13.23 -10.61
N LEU A 324 -12.57 14.41 -11.22
CA LEU A 324 -13.88 14.78 -11.76
C LEU A 324 -14.35 13.82 -12.87
N ARG A 325 -13.46 13.38 -13.76
CA ARG A 325 -13.77 12.40 -14.82
C ARG A 325 -14.20 11.07 -14.21
N HIS A 326 -13.45 10.57 -13.23
CA HIS A 326 -13.71 9.29 -12.58
C HIS A 326 -15.07 9.29 -11.88
N GLU A 327 -15.28 10.27 -11.00
CA GLU A 327 -16.50 10.37 -10.19
C GLU A 327 -17.77 10.52 -11.04
N ILE A 328 -17.70 11.32 -12.10
CA ILE A 328 -18.86 11.60 -12.95
C ILE A 328 -19.07 10.48 -13.97
N GLY A 329 -17.98 9.92 -14.51
CA GLY A 329 -18.05 8.80 -15.43
C GLY A 329 -18.70 7.57 -14.81
N HIS A 330 -18.29 7.21 -13.60
CA HIS A 330 -18.92 6.13 -12.84
C HIS A 330 -20.41 6.40 -12.59
N HIS A 331 -20.76 7.63 -12.19
CA HIS A 331 -22.14 8.00 -11.96
C HIS A 331 -23.01 7.93 -13.23
N LEU A 332 -22.44 8.30 -14.38
CA LEU A 332 -23.12 8.29 -15.68
C LEU A 332 -23.13 6.91 -16.35
N GLY A 333 -22.38 5.93 -15.82
CA GLY A 333 -22.19 4.63 -16.44
C GLY A 333 -21.41 4.70 -17.76
N LEU A 334 -20.54 5.69 -17.90
CA LEU A 334 -19.67 5.87 -19.06
C LEU A 334 -18.52 4.87 -19.01
N SER A 335 -18.14 4.31 -20.16
CA SER A 335 -16.93 3.50 -20.26
C SER A 335 -15.67 4.37 -20.21
N GLU A 336 -14.50 3.80 -19.94
CA GLU A 336 -13.24 4.55 -19.99
C GLU A 336 -12.99 5.19 -21.36
N GLU A 337 -13.41 4.54 -22.45
CA GLU A 337 -13.35 5.09 -23.82
C GLU A 337 -14.29 6.30 -24.02
N ASP A 338 -15.37 6.41 -23.25
CA ASP A 338 -16.28 7.57 -23.28
C ASP A 338 -15.78 8.74 -22.42
N MET A 339 -14.77 8.48 -21.58
CA MET A 339 -14.15 9.46 -20.67
C MET A 339 -12.88 10.09 -21.26
N GLU A 340 -12.28 9.53 -22.31
CA GLU A 340 -11.16 10.09 -23.11
C GLU A 340 -11.63 11.12 -24.15
#